data_AF-A0AAI8YGL1-F1
#
_entry.id   AF-A0AAI8YGL1-F1
#
_cell.length_a   1.000
_cell.length_b   1.000
_cell.length_c   1.000
_cell.angle_alpha   90.00
_cell.angle_beta   90.00
_cell.angle_gamma   90.00
#
_symmetry.space_group_name_H-M   'P 1'
#
loop_
_entity.id
_entity.type
_entity.pdbx_description
1 polymer ?
#
loop_
_entity_poly.entity_id
_entity_poly.type
_entity_poly.pdbx_seq_one_letter_code
_entity_poly.pdbx_strand_id
1 'polypeptide(L)'
;MVNAVSFTRTIAEQDIEYSITTLFSIDGVITQKKKESMLNDDDNDLRRKAEELVPRQYHDHLDVFSKVRSDELSPSRPGVDHKIDLVGKPEDLGYSPLYKMSLEEMEACRKYIVKNL
;
A
#
# COMPACT_ATOMS: atom_id res chain seq x y z
N MET A 1 -34.13 -19.47 6.40
CA MET A 1 -34.44 -19.08 5.00
C MET A 1 -35.57 -18.05 5.06
N VAL A 2 -35.35 -16.81 4.64
CA VAL A 2 -36.39 -15.76 4.68
C VAL A 2 -37.27 -15.94 3.45
N ASN A 3 -38.60 -16.05 3.63
CA ASN A 3 -39.52 -16.13 2.52
C ASN A 3 -39.80 -14.72 1.94
N ALA A 4 -40.27 -14.64 0.69
CA ALA A 4 -40.48 -13.37 0.00
C ALA A 4 -41.44 -12.41 0.74
N VAL A 5 -42.46 -12.94 1.41
CA VAL A 5 -43.47 -12.16 2.14
C VAL A 5 -42.90 -11.59 3.45
N SER A 6 -42.06 -12.36 4.14
CA SER A 6 -41.33 -11.91 5.32
C SER A 6 -40.30 -10.86 4.93
N PHE A 7 -39.60 -11.03 3.81
CA PHE A 7 -38.64 -10.06 3.30
C PHE A 7 -39.29 -8.71 2.95
N THR A 8 -40.42 -8.71 2.24
CA THR A 8 -41.14 -7.47 1.91
C THR A 8 -41.70 -6.77 3.13
N ARG A 9 -42.23 -7.51 4.12
CA ARG A 9 -42.69 -6.93 5.39
C ARG A 9 -41.55 -6.28 6.16
N THR A 10 -40.38 -6.92 6.23
CA THR A 10 -39.19 -6.39 6.89
C THR A 10 -38.71 -5.11 6.20
N ILE A 11 -38.64 -5.07 4.87
CA ILE A 11 -38.26 -3.84 4.14
C ILE A 11 -39.24 -2.68 4.34
N ALA A 12 -40.52 -2.96 4.65
CA ALA A 12 -41.52 -1.93 4.88
C ALA A 12 -41.40 -1.23 6.26
N GLU A 13 -40.52 -1.70 7.15
CA GLU A 13 -40.26 -1.07 8.45
C GLU A 13 -39.34 0.15 8.28
N GLN A 14 -39.64 1.26 8.96
CA GLN A 14 -39.02 2.58 8.70
C GLN A 14 -37.53 2.71 9.11
N ASP A 15 -36.93 1.66 9.67
CA ASP A 15 -35.56 1.67 10.20
C ASP A 15 -34.65 0.62 9.51
N ILE A 16 -34.98 0.26 8.26
CA ILE A 16 -34.27 -0.76 7.50
C ILE A 16 -33.76 -0.19 6.17
N GLU A 17 -32.44 -0.10 6.06
CA GLU A 17 -31.74 0.22 4.82
C GLU A 17 -31.48 -1.07 4.03
N TYR A 18 -31.98 -1.15 2.80
CA TYR A 18 -31.67 -2.24 1.89
C TYR A 18 -31.08 -1.68 0.60
N SER A 19 -30.09 -2.39 0.06
CA SER A 19 -29.48 -2.06 -1.23
C SER A 19 -29.49 -3.30 -2.11
N ILE A 20 -29.81 -3.11 -3.39
CA ILE A 20 -29.69 -4.15 -4.41
C ILE A 20 -28.48 -3.78 -5.25
N THR A 21 -27.55 -4.71 -5.41
CA THR A 21 -26.41 -4.55 -6.31
C THR A 21 -26.27 -5.77 -7.21
N THR A 22 -25.60 -5.59 -8.33
CA THR A 22 -25.31 -6.66 -9.29
C THR A 22 -23.82 -7.02 -9.25
N LEU A 23 -23.46 -8.25 -9.65
CA LEU A 23 -22.04 -8.61 -9.83
C LEU A 23 -21.34 -7.66 -10.81
N PHE A 24 -22.03 -7.28 -11.89
CA PHE A 24 -21.53 -6.31 -12.86
C PHE A 24 -21.20 -4.94 -12.24
N SER A 25 -22.06 -4.41 -11.36
CA SER A 25 -21.79 -3.15 -10.66
C SER A 25 -20.64 -3.27 -9.67
N ILE A 26 -20.49 -4.42 -9.00
CA ILE A 26 -19.35 -4.70 -8.13
C ILE A 26 -18.05 -4.73 -8.94
N ASP A 27 -18.02 -5.49 -10.04
CA ASP A 27 -16.86 -5.61 -10.92
C ASP A 27 -16.48 -4.26 -11.54
N GLY A 28 -17.47 -3.44 -11.89
CA GLY A 28 -17.27 -2.05 -12.32
C GLY A 28 -16.59 -1.20 -11.27
N VAL A 29 -17.07 -1.23 -10.02
CA VAL A 29 -16.46 -0.49 -8.89
C VAL A 29 -15.05 -1.00 -8.59
N ILE A 30 -14.81 -2.31 -8.65
CA ILE A 30 -13.48 -2.89 -8.47
C ILE A 30 -12.54 -2.42 -9.58
N THR A 31 -13.00 -2.43 -10.83
CA THR A 31 -12.22 -1.97 -11.98
C THR A 31 -11.91 -0.48 -11.88
N GLN A 32 -12.89 0.33 -11.47
CA GLN A 32 -12.71 1.74 -11.21
C GLN A 32 -11.70 1.99 -10.08
N LYS A 33 -11.83 1.33 -8.93
CA LYS A 33 -10.88 1.46 -7.81
C LYS A 33 -9.48 0.98 -8.19
N LYS A 34 -9.35 -0.07 -8.99
CA LYS A 34 -8.07 -0.53 -9.54
C LYS A 34 -7.49 0.51 -10.51
N LYS A 35 -8.32 1.08 -11.38
CA LYS A 35 -7.91 2.16 -12.29
C LYS A 35 -7.50 3.41 -11.51
N GLU A 36 -8.23 3.82 -10.49
CA GLU A 36 -7.86 4.90 -9.57
C GLU A 36 -6.55 4.57 -8.83
N SER A 37 -6.35 3.32 -8.41
CA SER A 37 -5.06 2.89 -7.82
C SER A 37 -3.89 2.90 -8.82
N MET A 38 -4.16 2.69 -10.11
CA MET A 38 -3.17 2.76 -11.20
C MET A 38 -2.98 4.19 -11.73
N LEU A 39 -3.98 5.05 -11.59
CA LEU A 39 -3.92 6.49 -11.87
C LEU A 39 -3.21 7.26 -10.75
N ASN A 40 -2.95 6.62 -9.60
CA ASN A 40 -2.01 7.11 -8.59
C ASN A 40 -0.54 6.98 -9.03
N ASP A 41 -0.27 6.84 -10.33
CA ASP A 41 0.99 7.26 -10.94
C ASP A 41 0.95 8.80 -11.08
N ASP A 42 0.93 9.44 -9.91
CA ASP A 42 0.54 10.84 -9.67
C ASP A 42 1.74 11.79 -9.86
N ASP A 43 2.71 11.48 -10.73
CA ASP A 43 3.96 12.27 -10.78
C ASP A 43 3.69 13.72 -11.22
N ASN A 44 2.74 13.94 -12.15
CA ASN A 44 2.35 15.29 -12.60
C ASN A 44 1.46 16.04 -11.58
N ASP A 45 0.54 15.33 -10.93
CA ASP A 45 -0.41 15.93 -9.99
C ASP A 45 0.25 16.18 -8.63
N LEU A 46 1.19 15.33 -8.19
CA LEU A 46 2.09 15.59 -7.07
C LEU A 46 3.05 16.73 -7.37
N ARG A 47 3.61 16.78 -8.58
CA ARG A 47 4.49 17.88 -8.99
C ARG A 47 3.77 19.23 -8.94
N ARG A 48 2.54 19.32 -9.46
CA ARG A 48 1.72 20.53 -9.35
C ARG A 48 1.45 20.92 -7.90
N LYS A 49 1.08 19.96 -7.04
CA LYS A 49 0.90 20.21 -5.60
C LYS A 49 2.21 20.68 -4.95
N ALA A 50 3.35 20.10 -5.33
CA ALA A 50 4.65 20.48 -4.82
C ALA A 50 5.03 21.91 -5.26
N GLU A 51 4.71 22.33 -6.50
CA GLU A 51 4.91 23.70 -6.98
C GLU A 51 4.11 24.74 -6.16
N GLU A 52 2.91 24.38 -5.70
CA GLU A 52 2.06 25.23 -4.85
C GLU A 52 2.55 25.32 -3.40
N LEU A 53 3.03 24.21 -2.83
CA LEU A 53 3.39 24.10 -1.41
C LEU A 53 4.85 24.46 -1.12
N VAL A 54 5.76 24.17 -2.05
CA VAL A 54 7.19 24.37 -1.87
C VAL A 54 7.54 25.82 -2.20
N PRO A 55 8.29 26.52 -1.33
CA PRO A 55 8.79 27.86 -1.63
C PRO A 55 9.60 27.90 -2.94
N ARG A 56 9.45 28.99 -3.71
CA ARG A 56 10.09 29.14 -5.03
C ARG A 56 11.59 28.86 -5.06
N GLN A 57 12.30 29.17 -3.98
CA GLN A 57 13.75 28.94 -3.85
C GLN A 57 14.16 27.46 -3.87
N TYR A 58 13.21 26.53 -3.72
CA TYR A 58 13.44 25.08 -3.75
C TYR A 58 12.77 24.40 -4.94
N HIS A 59 12.28 25.16 -5.93
CA HIS A 59 11.61 24.60 -7.11
C HIS A 59 12.57 23.76 -7.98
N ASP A 60 13.88 23.99 -7.89
CA ASP A 60 14.90 23.17 -8.56
C ASP A 60 14.97 21.73 -8.01
N HIS A 61 14.38 21.47 -6.83
CA HIS A 61 14.37 20.16 -6.16
C HIS A 61 12.99 19.50 -6.16
N LEU A 62 12.05 19.94 -7.00
CA LEU A 62 10.70 19.35 -7.03
C LEU A 62 10.70 17.87 -7.41
N ASP A 63 11.76 17.41 -8.07
CA ASP A 63 11.95 16.02 -8.47
C ASP A 63 12.14 15.06 -7.29
N VAL A 64 12.55 15.55 -6.11
CA VAL A 64 12.66 14.73 -4.89
C VAL A 64 11.28 14.34 -4.32
N PHE A 65 10.22 15.02 -4.73
CA PHE A 65 8.85 14.71 -4.32
C PHE A 65 8.17 13.70 -5.28
N SER A 66 8.91 13.15 -6.24
CA SER A 66 8.43 12.08 -7.11
C SER A 66 8.19 10.80 -6.30
N LYS A 67 6.95 10.31 -6.33
CA LYS A 67 6.57 9.07 -5.65
C LYS A 67 7.26 7.85 -6.26
N VAL A 68 7.36 7.82 -7.58
CA VAL A 68 8.02 6.72 -8.31
C VAL A 68 9.48 6.61 -7.91
N ARG A 69 10.22 7.73 -7.92
CA ARG A 69 11.63 7.74 -7.49
C ARG A 69 11.81 7.47 -6.00
N SER A 70 10.82 7.75 -5.17
CA SER A 70 10.85 7.42 -3.75
C SER A 70 10.76 5.92 -3.47
N ASP A 71 10.12 5.15 -4.35
CA ASP A 71 10.01 3.70 -4.23
C ASP A 71 11.25 2.97 -4.79
N GLU A 72 12.15 3.68 -5.46
CA GLU A 72 13.42 3.14 -5.96
C GLU A 72 14.50 3.12 -4.87
N LEU A 73 15.18 1.99 -4.73
CA LEU A 73 16.36 1.89 -3.87
C LEU A 73 17.46 2.83 -4.39
N SER A 74 17.90 3.73 -3.52
CA SER A 74 19.07 4.55 -3.81
C SER A 74 20.30 3.68 -4.07
N PRO A 75 21.22 4.10 -4.97
CA PRO A 75 22.49 3.41 -5.14
C PRO A 75 23.28 3.43 -3.82
N SER A 76 24.12 2.41 -3.60
CA SER A 76 25.02 2.36 -2.44
C SER A 76 25.94 3.59 -2.44
N ARG A 77 26.13 4.17 -1.26
CA ARG A 77 26.87 5.41 -1.05
C ARG A 77 28.06 5.12 -0.13
N PRO A 78 29.25 4.85 -0.70
CA PRO A 78 30.43 4.55 0.09
C PRO A 78 30.73 5.63 1.13
N GLY A 79 30.88 5.24 2.39
CA GLY A 79 31.18 6.15 3.51
C GLY A 79 29.98 6.90 4.08
N VAL A 80 28.80 6.81 3.46
CA VAL A 80 27.53 7.38 3.96
C VAL A 80 26.58 6.29 4.46
N ASP A 81 26.59 5.13 3.80
CA ASP A 81 25.81 3.97 4.22
C ASP A 81 26.07 3.65 5.69
N HIS A 82 25.01 3.34 6.44
CA HIS A 82 25.09 3.14 7.88
C HIS A 82 26.00 1.96 8.23
N LYS A 83 27.08 2.26 8.95
CA LYS A 83 27.94 1.24 9.56
C LYS A 83 27.36 0.86 10.91
N ILE A 84 27.04 -0.42 11.08
CA ILE A 84 26.63 -0.97 12.38
C ILE A 84 27.88 -1.49 13.07
N ASP A 85 28.35 -0.77 14.09
CA ASP A 85 29.47 -1.22 14.93
C ASP A 85 28.94 -2.16 16.03
N LEU A 86 29.51 -3.35 16.12
CA LEU A 86 29.11 -4.34 17.12
C LEU A 86 29.73 -4.01 18.47
N VAL A 87 28.94 -4.15 19.54
CA VAL A 87 29.43 -4.14 20.91
C VAL A 87 29.68 -5.59 21.33
N GLY A 88 30.94 -6.01 21.40
CA GLY A 88 31.32 -7.39 21.71
C GLY A 88 31.88 -8.15 20.51
N LYS A 89 31.91 -9.49 20.58
CA LYS A 89 32.43 -10.32 19.49
C LYS A 89 31.30 -10.71 18.54
N PRO A 90 31.55 -10.86 17.23
CA PRO A 90 30.54 -11.37 16.28
C PRO A 90 29.96 -12.73 16.68
N GLU A 91 30.75 -13.52 17.40
CA GLU A 91 30.35 -14.84 17.94
C GLU A 91 29.19 -14.75 18.94
N ASP A 92 28.99 -13.58 19.56
CA ASP A 92 27.92 -13.34 20.54
C ASP A 92 26.57 -13.04 19.86
N LEU A 93 26.54 -12.86 18.52
CA LEU A 93 25.29 -12.68 17.78
C LEU A 93 24.47 -13.97 17.81
N GLY A 94 23.37 -13.94 18.56
CA GLY A 94 22.47 -15.08 18.68
C GLY A 94 21.77 -15.40 17.37
N TYR A 95 21.69 -16.69 17.05
CA TYR A 95 20.77 -17.19 16.02
C TYR A 95 19.36 -17.29 16.62
N SER A 96 18.40 -16.60 16.02
CA SER A 96 16.98 -16.80 16.33
C SER A 96 16.35 -17.71 15.27
N PRO A 97 15.67 -18.80 15.64
CA PRO A 97 14.92 -19.60 14.67
C PRO A 97 13.82 -18.74 14.04
N LEU A 98 13.48 -19.06 12.79
CA LEU A 98 12.33 -18.46 12.13
C LEU A 98 11.07 -18.72 12.97
N TYR A 99 10.33 -17.65 13.28
CA TYR A 99 9.07 -17.79 14.00
C TYR A 99 8.11 -18.71 13.25
N LYS A 100 7.24 -19.39 13.99
CA LYS A 100 6.19 -20.22 13.40
C LYS A 100 5.19 -19.31 12.68
N MET A 101 5.34 -19.22 11.37
CA MET A 101 4.40 -18.58 10.47
C MET A 101 3.42 -19.63 9.92
N SER A 102 2.17 -19.23 9.71
CA SER A 102 1.24 -20.00 8.89
C SER A 102 1.73 -20.08 7.44
N LEU A 103 1.16 -21.00 6.66
CA LEU A 103 1.50 -21.15 5.24
C LEU A 103 1.26 -19.84 4.47
N GLU A 104 0.14 -19.18 4.71
CA GLU A 104 -0.25 -17.93 4.05
C GLU A 104 0.73 -16.79 4.37
N GLU A 105 1.12 -16.65 5.63
CA GLU A 105 2.12 -15.65 6.05
C GLU A 105 3.49 -15.93 5.41
N MET A 106 3.90 -17.20 5.33
CA MET A 106 5.17 -17.57 4.73
C MET A 106 5.20 -17.31 3.22
N GLU A 107 4.09 -17.57 2.52
CA GLU A 107 3.93 -17.24 1.11
C GLU A 107 3.97 -15.73 0.86
N ALA A 108 3.29 -14.95 1.71
CA ALA A 108 3.30 -13.49 1.66
C ALA A 108 4.70 -12.93 1.92
N CYS A 109 5.40 -13.41 2.96
CA CYS A 109 6.77 -13.03 3.26
C CYS A 109 7.70 -13.35 2.08
N ARG A 110 7.63 -14.57 1.53
CA ARG A 110 8.44 -14.95 0.37
C ARG A 110 8.19 -14.04 -0.82
N LYS A 111 6.93 -13.76 -1.14
CA LYS A 111 6.55 -12.88 -2.25
C LYS A 111 7.09 -11.46 -2.06
N TYR A 112 7.04 -10.94 -0.83
CA TYR A 112 7.56 -9.62 -0.51
C TYR A 112 9.09 -9.57 -0.62
N ILE A 113 9.79 -10.54 -0.03
CA ILE A 113 11.26 -10.63 -0.07
C ILE A 113 11.74 -10.68 -1.52
N VAL A 114 11.19 -11.58 -2.35
CA VAL A 114 11.59 -11.72 -3.76
C VAL A 114 11.29 -10.48 -4.61
N LYS A 115 10.28 -9.69 -4.23
CA LYS A 115 9.92 -8.46 -4.96
C LYS A 115 10.87 -7.30 -4.65
N ASN A 116 11.41 -7.23 -3.42
CA ASN A 116 12.11 -6.04 -2.91
C ASN A 116 13.62 -6.26 -2.63
N LEU A 117 14.14 -7.48 -2.88
CA LEU A 117 15.58 -7.81 -2.88
C LEU A 117 16.06 -8.06 -4.30
#